data_AF-A0A0Q8UU98-F1
#
_entry.id   AF-A0A0Q8UU98-F1
#
_cell.length_a   1.000
_cell.length_b   1.000
_cell.length_c   1.000
_cell.angle_alpha   90.00
_cell.angle_beta   90.00
_cell.angle_gamma   90.00
#
_symmetry.space_group_name_H-M   'P 1'
#
loop_
_entity.id
_entity.type
_entity.pdbx_description
1 polymer ?
#
loop_
_entity_poly.entity_id
_entity_poly.type
_entity_poly.pdbx_seq_one_letter_code
_entity_poly.pdbx_strand_id
1 'polypeptide(L)'
;MFVSSNRSVPPAVLTHPSIVALIERGAPAGSVTAEDVRQAFGAADVAPAHLKSLMAHLSGLGISVELGAPADQRAVAAAARKGGATATASTAKKAAAPAKKAAAAPAAKKAAAPAKKTAAAEKKADEAEVVDLGDVAVAAVGPDGKKILPDIPDDQFEKDVAADPSIKEDEEEATATSSFVVSAADDTDEPAQQVMVAGATADPVKDYLKQIGKVPLLNAEMEVSLAKRIEAGLFSDEKLARGGKLSPKLQEELEWIAEDGRRAKNHLLEANLRLVVSLAKRYTGRGMLFLDLIQEGNLGLIRAVEKFDYTKGYKFSTYATWWIRQAITRAMADQARTIRIPVHMVEVINKLARVQRQMLQDLGREPTPEELAKELDMTPEKVVEVQKYGREPISLHTPLGEDGDSEFGDLIEDSEAIVPADAVSFTLLQEQLHAVLDTLSEREAGVVSMRFGLTDGQPKTLDEIGKVYGVTRERIRQIESKTMSKLRHPSRSQVLRDYLD
;
A
#
# COMPACT_ATOMS: atom_id res chain seq x y z
N MET A 1 15.56 -12.33 12.72
CA MET A 1 16.95 -11.96 12.36
C MET A 1 17.13 -12.17 10.87
N PHE A 2 17.19 -11.11 10.07
CA PHE A 2 17.59 -11.24 8.66
C PHE A 2 19.10 -11.00 8.56
N VAL A 3 19.85 -12.08 8.34
CA VAL A 3 21.30 -12.00 8.14
C VAL A 3 21.55 -11.46 6.73
N SER A 4 22.05 -10.23 6.64
CA SER A 4 22.51 -9.66 5.36
C SER A 4 23.73 -10.46 4.88
N SER A 5 23.50 -11.42 3.98
CA SER A 5 24.58 -12.23 3.41
C SER A 5 25.34 -11.42 2.38
N ASN A 6 26.34 -10.68 2.83
CA ASN A 6 27.31 -10.01 1.95
C ASN A 6 28.18 -11.08 1.26
N ARG A 7 27.64 -11.70 0.19
CA ARG A 7 28.32 -12.77 -0.56
C ARG A 7 29.51 -12.16 -1.29
N SER A 8 30.72 -12.45 -0.81
CA SER A 8 31.95 -12.16 -1.54
C SER A 8 31.98 -12.89 -2.88
N VAL A 9 32.59 -12.28 -3.89
CA VAL A 9 32.84 -12.94 -5.18
C VAL A 9 33.70 -14.18 -4.93
N PRO A 10 33.36 -15.36 -5.48
CA PRO A 10 34.23 -16.54 -5.39
C PRO A 10 35.59 -16.26 -6.05
N PRO A 11 36.72 -16.65 -5.44
CA PRO A 11 38.05 -16.30 -5.97
C PRO A 11 38.28 -16.82 -7.40
N ALA A 12 37.67 -17.96 -7.77
CA ALA A 12 37.71 -18.51 -9.12
C ALA A 12 37.14 -17.58 -10.20
N VAL A 13 36.18 -16.71 -9.84
CA VAL A 13 35.59 -15.72 -10.76
C VAL A 13 36.55 -14.55 -10.98
N LEU A 14 37.23 -14.08 -9.93
CA LEU A 14 38.22 -13.00 -10.03
C LEU A 14 39.45 -13.41 -10.87
N THR A 15 39.78 -14.70 -10.91
CA THR A 15 40.86 -15.25 -11.74
C THR A 15 40.47 -15.53 -13.20
N HIS A 16 39.22 -15.29 -13.61
CA HIS A 16 38.80 -15.59 -14.98
C HIS A 16 39.41 -14.61 -15.99
N PRO A 17 39.96 -15.07 -17.14
CA PRO A 17 40.67 -14.19 -18.09
C PRO A 17 39.86 -12.99 -18.59
N SER A 18 38.54 -13.12 -18.76
CA SER A 18 37.67 -12.00 -19.19
C SER A 18 37.53 -10.91 -18.13
N ILE A 19 37.59 -11.26 -16.84
CA ILE A 19 37.46 -10.32 -15.72
C ILE A 19 38.82 -9.66 -15.43
N VAL A 20 39.92 -10.42 -15.53
CA VAL A 20 41.29 -9.85 -15.46
C VAL A 20 41.51 -8.84 -16.59
N ALA A 21 41.16 -9.18 -17.84
CA ALA A 21 41.27 -8.25 -18.97
C ALA A 21 40.40 -6.99 -18.82
N LEU A 22 39.26 -7.08 -18.13
CA LEU A 22 38.41 -5.93 -17.81
C LEU A 22 39.05 -5.03 -16.75
N ILE A 23 39.67 -5.61 -15.72
CA ILE A 23 40.41 -4.86 -14.69
C ILE A 23 41.65 -4.19 -15.30
N GLU A 24 42.42 -4.89 -16.13
CA GLU A 24 43.58 -4.34 -16.84
C GLU A 24 43.21 -3.19 -17.78
N ARG A 25 42.03 -3.24 -18.42
CA ARG A 25 41.50 -2.16 -19.26
C ARG A 25 40.98 -0.98 -18.43
N GLY A 26 40.31 -1.24 -17.31
CA GLY A 26 39.71 -0.23 -16.44
C GLY A 26 40.71 0.52 -15.55
N ALA A 27 41.78 -0.14 -15.10
CA ALA A 27 42.79 0.43 -14.21
C ALA A 27 43.47 1.73 -14.74
N PRO A 28 43.87 1.86 -16.02
CA PRO A 28 44.41 3.11 -16.54
C PRO A 28 43.34 4.17 -16.89
N ALA A 29 42.09 3.75 -17.12
CA ALA A 29 41.00 4.65 -17.54
C ALA A 29 40.21 5.25 -16.37
N GLY A 30 40.15 4.56 -15.22
CA GLY A 30 39.29 4.92 -14.09
C GLY A 30 37.80 4.59 -14.31
N SER A 31 37.39 4.24 -15.53
CA SER A 31 36.04 3.78 -15.83
C SER A 31 35.99 2.64 -16.87
N VAL A 32 34.89 1.90 -16.86
CA VAL A 32 34.56 0.80 -17.77
C VAL A 32 33.08 0.90 -18.16
N THR A 33 32.72 0.56 -19.40
CA THR A 33 31.31 0.64 -19.85
C THR A 33 30.45 -0.50 -19.29
N ALA A 34 29.15 -0.24 -19.11
CA ALA A 34 28.19 -1.27 -18.73
C ALA A 34 28.01 -2.39 -19.79
N GLU A 35 28.50 -2.21 -21.02
CA GLU A 35 28.55 -3.26 -22.05
C GLU A 35 29.76 -4.17 -21.89
N ASP A 36 30.96 -3.60 -21.67
CA ASP A 36 32.18 -4.37 -21.36
C ASP A 36 31.97 -5.27 -20.13
N VAL A 37 31.34 -4.74 -19.06
CA VAL A 37 31.00 -5.52 -17.86
C VAL A 37 30.08 -6.69 -18.20
N ARG A 38 28.99 -6.46 -18.96
CA ARG A 38 28.05 -7.53 -19.36
C ARG A 38 28.72 -8.58 -20.25
N GLN A 39 29.60 -8.18 -21.17
CA GLN A 39 30.35 -9.09 -22.02
C GLN A 39 31.33 -9.95 -21.22
N ALA A 40 32.09 -9.35 -20.29
CA ALA A 40 33.03 -10.06 -19.43
C ALA A 40 32.33 -11.07 -18.49
N PHE A 41 31.14 -10.71 -17.99
CA PHE A 41 30.27 -11.59 -17.19
C PHE A 41 29.75 -12.78 -18.00
N GLY A 42 29.21 -12.53 -19.20
CA GLY A 42 28.71 -13.60 -20.08
C GLY A 42 29.81 -14.57 -20.51
N ALA A 43 31.04 -14.07 -20.73
CA ALA A 43 32.20 -14.89 -21.06
C ALA A 43 32.73 -15.73 -19.89
N ALA A 44 32.33 -15.43 -18.64
CA ALA A 44 32.78 -16.12 -17.42
C ALA A 44 31.71 -17.05 -16.81
N ASP A 45 30.54 -17.18 -17.45
CA ASP A 45 29.38 -17.98 -16.99
C ASP A 45 28.99 -17.76 -15.51
N VAL A 46 29.08 -16.50 -15.07
CA VAL A 46 28.86 -16.13 -13.66
C VAL A 46 27.38 -15.89 -13.40
N ALA A 47 26.83 -16.58 -12.40
CA ALA A 47 25.44 -16.40 -11.97
C ALA A 47 25.12 -14.92 -11.64
N PRO A 48 23.96 -14.37 -12.09
CA PRO A 48 23.61 -12.95 -11.92
C PRO A 48 23.67 -12.43 -10.47
N ALA A 49 23.50 -13.32 -9.49
CA ALA A 49 23.58 -13.00 -8.06
C ALA A 49 24.94 -12.44 -7.62
N HIS A 50 26.02 -12.65 -8.38
CA HIS A 50 27.36 -12.15 -8.05
C HIS A 50 27.69 -10.80 -8.72
N LEU A 51 26.80 -10.27 -9.59
CA LEU A 51 27.02 -9.02 -10.32
C LEU A 51 27.27 -7.83 -9.39
N LYS A 52 26.42 -7.67 -8.36
CA LYS A 52 26.54 -6.60 -7.35
C LYS A 52 27.85 -6.69 -6.55
N SER A 53 28.34 -7.90 -6.31
CA SER A 53 29.57 -8.14 -5.54
C SER A 53 30.83 -7.83 -6.37
N LEU A 54 30.82 -8.12 -7.68
CA LEU A 54 31.91 -7.70 -8.57
C LEU A 54 31.92 -6.18 -8.80
N MET A 55 30.75 -5.54 -8.92
CA MET A 55 30.67 -4.07 -9.02
C MET A 55 31.25 -3.39 -7.78
N ALA A 56 30.98 -3.92 -6.58
CA ALA A 56 31.62 -3.45 -5.35
C ALA A 56 33.15 -3.68 -5.36
N HIS A 57 33.62 -4.80 -5.91
CA HIS A 57 35.06 -5.08 -6.07
C HIS A 57 35.75 -4.13 -7.07
N LEU A 58 35.11 -3.82 -8.21
CA LEU A 58 35.62 -2.86 -9.20
C LEU A 58 35.67 -1.44 -8.62
N SER A 59 34.61 -1.03 -7.91
CA SER A 59 34.57 0.24 -7.18
C SER A 59 35.69 0.32 -6.12
N GLY A 60 35.96 -0.77 -5.39
CA GLY A 60 37.08 -0.88 -4.45
C GLY A 60 38.48 -0.83 -5.10
N LEU A 61 38.58 -1.09 -6.40
CA LEU A 61 39.79 -0.90 -7.22
C LEU A 61 39.87 0.50 -7.88
N GLY A 62 38.92 1.40 -7.59
CA GLY A 62 38.86 2.73 -8.18
C GLY A 62 38.30 2.78 -9.60
N ILE A 63 37.62 1.73 -10.07
CA ILE A 63 37.05 1.63 -11.42
C ILE A 63 35.54 1.90 -11.34
N SER A 64 35.10 3.02 -11.94
CA SER A 64 33.69 3.37 -12.08
C SER A 64 33.03 2.63 -13.26
N VAL A 65 31.72 2.37 -13.18
CA VAL A 65 30.97 1.76 -14.29
C VAL A 65 30.07 2.80 -14.94
N GLU A 66 30.40 3.18 -16.18
CA GLU A 66 29.62 4.16 -16.93
C GLU A 66 28.44 3.50 -17.64
N LEU A 67 27.23 3.97 -17.30
CA LEU A 67 25.99 3.70 -18.02
C LEU A 67 25.93 4.66 -19.21
N GLY A 68 26.37 4.18 -20.38
CA GLY A 68 26.34 4.97 -21.62
C GLY A 68 24.93 5.50 -21.94
N ALA A 69 24.86 6.75 -22.39
CA ALA A 69 23.62 7.40 -22.77
C ALA A 69 22.90 6.62 -23.91
N PRO A 70 21.56 6.54 -23.91
CA PRO A 70 20.83 5.73 -24.88
C PRO A 70 20.86 6.36 -26.28
N ALA A 71 21.72 5.84 -27.15
CA ALA A 71 21.72 6.18 -28.57
C ALA A 71 20.67 5.34 -29.34
N ASP A 72 19.88 6.03 -30.17
CA ASP A 72 18.83 5.57 -31.07
C ASP A 72 18.69 4.06 -31.34
N GLN A 73 17.54 3.50 -30.94
CA GLN A 73 17.08 2.19 -31.40
C GLN A 73 16.73 2.21 -32.90
N ARG A 74 17.65 1.74 -33.75
CA ARG A 74 17.31 1.37 -35.13
C ARG A 74 16.59 0.02 -35.15
N ALA A 75 15.31 0.05 -35.50
CA ALA A 75 14.51 -1.15 -35.72
C ALA A 75 15.11 -2.04 -36.82
N VAL A 76 15.23 -3.34 -36.53
CA VAL A 76 15.55 -4.38 -37.53
C VAL A 76 14.31 -5.22 -37.78
N ALA A 77 13.89 -5.30 -39.03
CA ALA A 77 12.65 -5.93 -39.43
C ALA A 77 12.65 -7.45 -39.24
N ALA A 78 11.54 -7.99 -38.73
CA ALA A 78 11.33 -9.43 -38.65
C ALA A 78 11.14 -10.04 -40.06
N ALA A 79 12.04 -10.93 -40.46
CA ALA A 79 11.96 -11.63 -41.74
C ALA A 79 10.91 -12.76 -41.70
N ALA A 80 9.88 -12.66 -42.53
CA ALA A 80 8.84 -13.68 -42.64
C ALA A 80 9.38 -14.99 -43.25
N ARG A 81 9.04 -16.14 -42.64
CA ARG A 81 9.21 -17.46 -43.26
C ARG A 81 7.92 -17.89 -43.96
N LYS A 82 8.02 -18.27 -45.23
CA LYS A 82 6.95 -18.88 -46.03
C LYS A 82 6.88 -20.40 -45.81
N GLY A 83 5.66 -20.94 -45.92
CA GLY A 83 5.37 -22.37 -46.01
C GLY A 83 4.11 -22.71 -45.20
N GLY A 84 3.11 -23.43 -45.71
CA GLY A 84 2.87 -23.94 -47.05
C GLY A 84 1.38 -24.28 -47.19
N ALA A 85 0.83 -24.33 -48.41
CA ALA A 85 -0.61 -24.47 -48.60
C ALA A 85 -1.10 -25.93 -48.56
N THR A 86 -2.25 -26.16 -47.93
CA THR A 86 -3.20 -27.22 -48.30
C THR A 86 -4.62 -26.70 -48.14
N ALA A 87 -5.46 -26.96 -49.14
CA ALA A 87 -6.85 -26.53 -49.19
C ALA A 87 -7.81 -27.71 -49.04
N THR A 88 -8.92 -27.50 -48.32
CA THR A 88 -10.17 -28.25 -48.47
C THR A 88 -11.33 -27.29 -48.29
N ALA A 89 -12.43 -27.53 -49.01
CA ALA A 89 -13.54 -26.59 -49.15
C ALA A 89 -14.81 -27.10 -48.47
N SER A 90 -15.66 -26.18 -48.00
CA SER A 90 -17.11 -26.44 -47.91
C SER A 90 -17.95 -25.16 -48.06
N THR A 91 -18.96 -25.28 -48.91
CA THR A 91 -19.91 -24.30 -49.43
C THR A 91 -21.04 -23.84 -48.49
N ALA A 92 -21.44 -22.55 -48.57
CA ALA A 92 -22.84 -22.05 -48.71
C ALA A 92 -22.84 -20.50 -48.80
N LYS A 93 -23.36 -19.82 -49.85
CA LYS A 93 -24.78 -19.40 -50.09
C LYS A 93 -25.45 -18.81 -48.84
N LYS A 94 -26.14 -17.67 -48.81
CA LYS A 94 -26.68 -16.69 -49.82
C LYS A 94 -26.84 -15.33 -49.05
N ALA A 95 -27.13 -14.13 -49.57
CA ALA A 95 -27.56 -13.63 -50.88
C ALA A 95 -27.00 -12.20 -51.14
N ALA A 96 -27.75 -11.28 -51.77
CA ALA A 96 -27.34 -9.88 -52.02
C ALA A 96 -28.54 -8.89 -52.08
N ALA A 97 -28.26 -7.62 -51.70
CA ALA A 97 -28.68 -6.37 -52.40
C ALA A 97 -30.16 -5.86 -52.33
N PRO A 98 -30.48 -4.60 -52.76
CA PRO A 98 -29.83 -3.31 -52.42
C PRO A 98 -30.76 -2.04 -52.29
N ALA A 99 -30.20 -0.94 -51.75
CA ALA A 99 -30.32 0.49 -52.14
C ALA A 99 -31.65 1.28 -52.25
N LYS A 100 -31.68 2.47 -51.58
CA LYS A 100 -32.09 3.86 -52.00
C LYS A 100 -32.24 4.74 -50.72
N LYS A 101 -31.77 5.98 -50.52
CA LYS A 101 -31.31 7.17 -51.30
C LYS A 101 -32.37 8.26 -51.58
N ALA A 102 -32.44 9.28 -50.69
CA ALA A 102 -32.87 10.69 -50.90
C ALA A 102 -32.51 11.49 -49.61
N ALA A 103 -31.64 12.52 -49.60
CA ALA A 103 -31.86 13.94 -49.96
C ALA A 103 -32.78 14.72 -48.98
N ALA A 104 -32.58 16.00 -48.58
CA ALA A 104 -31.44 16.93 -48.52
C ALA A 104 -31.96 18.34 -48.08
N ALA A 105 -31.63 18.81 -46.86
CA ALA A 105 -31.48 20.23 -46.42
C ALA A 105 -32.65 21.26 -46.69
N PRO A 106 -32.54 22.58 -46.36
CA PRO A 106 -31.57 23.32 -45.52
C PRO A 106 -32.14 24.34 -44.49
N ALA A 107 -31.31 24.69 -43.50
CA ALA A 107 -31.01 26.00 -42.89
C ALA A 107 -32.08 27.10 -42.56
N ALA A 108 -31.92 27.70 -41.37
CA ALA A 108 -32.18 29.12 -41.10
C ALA A 108 -31.08 29.73 -40.17
N LYS A 109 -30.76 31.02 -40.32
CA LYS A 109 -29.64 31.75 -39.65
C LYS A 109 -30.14 32.98 -38.87
N LYS A 110 -29.42 33.38 -37.80
CA LYS A 110 -29.05 34.76 -37.33
C LYS A 110 -28.78 34.76 -35.79
N ALA A 111 -27.94 35.59 -35.17
CA ALA A 111 -26.89 36.52 -35.65
C ALA A 111 -25.86 36.89 -34.53
N ALA A 112 -24.59 37.06 -34.93
CA ALA A 112 -23.59 38.09 -34.57
C ALA A 112 -23.43 38.70 -33.14
N ALA A 113 -22.26 38.42 -32.52
CA ALA A 113 -21.14 39.33 -32.10
C ALA A 113 -21.43 40.67 -31.33
N PRO A 114 -20.49 41.20 -30.48
CA PRO A 114 -19.03 41.02 -30.53
C PRO A 114 -18.28 40.80 -29.19
N ALA A 115 -16.96 40.55 -29.31
CA ALA A 115 -16.02 40.31 -28.21
C ALA A 115 -15.34 41.59 -27.67
N LYS A 116 -14.71 41.49 -26.50
CA LYS A 116 -13.78 42.50 -25.94
C LYS A 116 -12.52 41.82 -25.39
N LYS A 117 -11.34 42.23 -25.87
CA LYS A 117 -10.01 41.94 -25.26
C LYS A 117 -9.90 42.75 -23.93
N THR A 118 -9.02 42.56 -22.95
CA THR A 118 -7.67 41.97 -22.71
C THR A 118 -7.63 41.60 -21.19
N ALA A 119 -6.65 40.94 -20.58
CA ALA A 119 -5.21 40.80 -20.84
C ALA A 119 -4.65 39.50 -20.21
N ALA A 120 -3.49 39.05 -20.68
CA ALA A 120 -2.70 38.04 -19.98
C ALA A 120 -1.91 38.70 -18.82
N ALA A 121 -1.73 37.97 -17.72
CA ALA A 121 -0.73 38.24 -16.71
C ALA A 121 0.17 37.01 -16.60
N GLU A 122 1.46 37.20 -16.85
CA GLU A 122 2.46 36.15 -16.75
C GLU A 122 2.60 35.70 -15.29
N LYS A 123 2.51 34.39 -15.03
CA LYS A 123 3.14 33.80 -13.85
C LYS A 123 4.45 33.18 -14.31
N LYS A 124 5.55 33.61 -13.68
CA LYS A 124 6.85 32.97 -13.80
C LYS A 124 6.73 31.49 -13.42
N ALA A 125 7.45 30.65 -14.15
CA ALA A 125 7.96 29.44 -13.55
C ALA A 125 9.06 29.85 -12.56
N ASP A 126 8.92 29.44 -11.31
CA ASP A 126 10.06 29.26 -10.41
C ASP A 126 10.30 27.75 -10.29
N GLU A 127 11.57 27.40 -10.09
CA GLU A 127 12.12 26.08 -10.42
C GLU A 127 11.66 24.99 -9.44
N ALA A 128 11.45 23.77 -9.96
CA ALA A 128 11.20 22.60 -9.14
C ALA A 128 12.49 22.21 -8.41
N GLU A 129 12.62 22.61 -7.14
CA GLU A 129 13.71 22.18 -6.28
C GLU A 129 13.60 20.67 -6.03
N VAL A 130 14.64 19.93 -6.41
CA VAL A 130 14.68 18.47 -6.32
C VAL A 130 14.90 18.08 -4.86
N VAL A 131 13.82 17.68 -4.16
CA VAL A 131 13.94 17.14 -2.81
C VAL A 131 14.41 15.69 -2.89
N ASP A 132 15.68 15.48 -2.57
CA ASP A 132 16.34 14.17 -2.51
C ASP A 132 15.63 13.25 -1.50
N LEU A 133 15.35 12.01 -1.92
CA LEU A 133 14.67 10.99 -1.10
C LEU A 133 15.68 10.23 -0.19
N GLY A 134 16.49 11.01 0.52
CA GLY A 134 17.53 10.55 1.43
C GLY A 134 17.15 10.69 2.91
N ASP A 135 17.02 9.54 3.60
CA ASP A 135 16.90 9.38 5.06
C ASP A 135 15.83 10.18 5.81
N VAL A 136 14.69 9.52 6.08
CA VAL A 136 13.84 9.82 7.25
C VAL A 136 13.77 8.59 8.16
N ALA A 137 13.95 8.81 9.46
CA ALA A 137 14.41 7.81 10.41
C ALA A 137 13.50 6.58 10.61
N VAL A 138 14.14 5.44 10.88
CA VAL A 138 13.50 4.18 11.29
C VAL A 138 12.74 4.37 12.61
N ALA A 139 11.51 3.87 12.68
CA ALA A 139 10.65 3.98 13.85
C ALA A 139 11.29 3.38 15.11
N ALA A 140 11.49 4.21 16.14
CA ALA A 140 11.88 3.78 17.48
C ALA A 140 10.67 3.26 18.26
N VAL A 141 10.76 2.04 18.79
CA VAL A 141 9.73 1.45 19.66
C VAL A 141 10.08 1.77 21.11
N GLY A 142 9.19 2.49 21.81
CA GLY A 142 9.31 2.73 23.25
C GLY A 142 9.09 1.46 24.09
N PRO A 143 9.58 1.42 25.34
CA PRO A 143 9.61 0.20 26.17
C PRO A 143 8.23 -0.42 26.45
N ASP A 144 7.14 0.33 26.32
CA ASP A 144 5.77 -0.11 26.61
C ASP A 144 4.98 -0.61 25.37
N GLY A 145 5.64 -0.75 24.20
CA GLY A 145 5.03 -1.33 22.99
C GLY A 145 3.92 -0.48 22.32
N LYS A 146 3.57 0.68 22.88
CA LYS A 146 2.67 1.66 22.25
C LYS A 146 3.41 2.43 21.16
N LYS A 147 2.80 2.57 19.98
CA LYS A 147 3.34 3.38 18.88
C LYS A 147 3.15 4.87 19.20
N ILE A 148 4.25 5.55 19.49
CA ILE A 148 4.30 7.01 19.62
C ILE A 148 4.36 7.61 18.21
N LEU A 149 3.77 8.79 18.00
CA LEU A 149 3.95 9.53 16.75
C LEU A 149 5.44 9.93 16.63
N PRO A 150 6.08 9.83 15.45
CA PRO A 150 7.39 10.44 15.28
C PRO A 150 7.28 11.94 15.54
N ASP A 151 8.14 12.48 16.42
CA ASP A 151 8.29 13.91 16.60
C ASP A 151 8.85 14.50 15.30
N ILE A 152 8.06 15.35 14.65
CA ILE A 152 8.53 16.18 13.55
C ILE A 152 9.33 17.33 14.19
N PRO A 153 10.58 17.59 13.77
CA PRO A 153 11.39 18.68 14.32
C PRO A 153 10.73 20.04 14.08
N ASP A 154 10.88 20.96 15.04
CA ASP A 154 10.25 22.29 14.97
C ASP A 154 10.72 23.11 13.74
N ASP A 155 11.92 22.85 13.23
CA ASP A 155 12.45 23.44 11.99
C ASP A 155 11.66 23.05 10.72
N GLN A 156 11.01 21.88 10.73
CA GLN A 156 10.14 21.43 9.65
C GLN A 156 8.73 22.01 9.81
N PHE A 157 8.26 22.16 11.06
CA PHE A 157 7.03 22.89 11.38
C PHE A 157 7.06 24.34 10.86
N GLU A 158 8.15 25.09 11.04
CA GLU A 158 8.21 26.48 10.56
C GLU A 158 8.20 26.58 9.02
N LYS A 159 8.77 25.60 8.31
CA LYS A 159 8.72 25.52 6.84
C LYS A 159 7.33 25.13 6.34
N ASP A 160 6.71 24.11 6.93
CA ASP A 160 5.40 23.60 6.51
C ASP A 160 4.29 24.63 6.79
N VAL A 161 4.35 25.36 7.91
CA VAL A 161 3.40 26.44 8.23
C VAL A 161 3.61 27.68 7.35
N ALA A 162 4.85 27.98 6.96
CA ALA A 162 5.10 29.07 6.00
C ALA A 162 4.66 28.74 4.58
N ALA A 163 4.64 27.45 4.21
CA ALA A 163 4.34 26.96 2.86
C ALA A 163 2.87 26.61 2.61
N ASP A 164 2.04 26.36 3.64
CA ASP A 164 0.63 25.99 3.46
C ASP A 164 -0.31 27.22 3.42
N PRO A 165 -0.83 27.63 2.23
CA PRO A 165 -1.76 28.74 2.12
C PRO A 165 -3.12 28.46 2.79
N SER A 166 -3.50 27.19 2.96
CA SER A 166 -4.81 26.83 3.53
C SER A 166 -4.95 27.12 5.02
N ILE A 167 -3.84 27.32 5.75
CA ILE A 167 -3.89 27.67 7.18
C ILE A 167 -4.50 29.07 7.37
N LYS A 168 -4.23 30.01 6.46
CA LYS A 168 -4.80 31.36 6.51
C LYS A 168 -6.29 31.36 6.17
N GLU A 169 -6.68 30.60 5.15
CA GLU A 169 -8.07 30.42 4.77
C GLU A 169 -8.88 29.73 5.90
N ASP A 170 -8.31 28.69 6.54
CA ASP A 170 -8.92 28.00 7.69
C ASP A 170 -8.96 28.87 8.95
N GLU A 171 -7.99 29.76 9.18
CA GLU A 171 -8.03 30.75 10.27
C GLU A 171 -9.09 31.83 10.04
N GLU A 172 -9.21 32.34 8.80
CA GLU A 172 -10.22 33.33 8.45
C GLU A 172 -11.62 32.71 8.55
N GLU A 173 -11.85 31.46 8.12
CA GLU A 173 -13.10 30.74 8.39
C GLU A 173 -13.33 30.46 9.89
N ALA A 174 -12.33 29.96 10.63
CA ALA A 174 -12.46 29.65 12.05
C ALA A 174 -12.73 30.90 12.91
N THR A 175 -12.27 32.07 12.47
CA THR A 175 -12.57 33.35 13.15
C THR A 175 -13.88 33.98 12.68
N ALA A 176 -14.25 33.88 11.40
CA ALA A 176 -15.53 34.34 10.86
C ALA A 176 -16.73 33.51 11.39
N THR A 177 -16.55 32.21 11.59
CA THR A 177 -17.58 31.29 12.12
C THR A 177 -17.91 31.47 13.61
N SER A 178 -17.32 32.46 14.28
CA SER A 178 -17.78 32.94 15.59
C SER A 178 -19.23 33.49 15.56
N SER A 179 -19.75 33.82 14.37
CA SER A 179 -21.18 34.02 14.12
C SER A 179 -21.77 32.84 13.34
N PHE A 180 -22.50 31.95 14.05
CA PHE A 180 -23.17 30.80 13.44
C PHE A 180 -24.45 31.22 12.71
N VAL A 181 -24.36 31.39 11.39
CA VAL A 181 -25.53 31.43 10.49
C VAL A 181 -25.30 30.42 9.36
N VAL A 182 -26.15 29.40 9.28
CA VAL A 182 -26.09 28.40 8.22
C VAL A 182 -26.72 28.98 6.95
N SER A 183 -25.89 29.40 5.99
CA SER A 183 -26.31 29.71 4.62
C SER A 183 -26.19 28.48 3.72
N ALA A 184 -27.29 28.07 3.10
CA ALA A 184 -27.38 26.89 2.24
C ALA A 184 -26.81 27.16 0.83
N ALA A 185 -25.50 27.41 0.73
CA ALA A 185 -24.82 27.79 -0.52
C ALA A 185 -23.66 26.87 -0.93
N ASP A 186 -23.12 26.05 -0.03
CA ASP A 186 -22.11 25.02 -0.35
C ASP A 186 -22.76 23.64 -0.51
N ASP A 187 -23.58 23.50 -1.56
CA ASP A 187 -23.96 22.20 -2.10
C ASP A 187 -22.95 21.79 -3.19
N THR A 188 -21.84 21.15 -2.78
CA THR A 188 -21.00 20.39 -3.72
C THR A 188 -21.75 19.16 -4.20
N ASP A 189 -21.81 18.98 -5.53
CA ASP A 189 -22.58 17.94 -6.24
C ASP A 189 -21.97 16.53 -6.08
N GLU A 190 -22.03 16.00 -4.86
CA GLU A 190 -21.80 14.59 -4.52
C GLU A 190 -23.10 13.98 -3.98
N PRO A 191 -23.54 12.79 -4.43
CA PRO A 191 -24.80 12.20 -3.98
C PRO A 191 -24.73 11.83 -2.49
N ALA A 192 -25.34 12.65 -1.65
CA ALA A 192 -25.43 12.41 -0.21
C ALA A 192 -26.18 11.11 0.08
N GLN A 193 -25.44 10.03 0.37
CA GLN A 193 -26.01 8.75 0.78
C GLN A 193 -26.64 8.91 2.17
N GLN A 194 -27.94 9.22 2.19
CA GLN A 194 -28.70 9.43 3.42
C GLN A 194 -28.77 8.13 4.21
N VAL A 195 -28.01 8.07 5.31
CA VAL A 195 -28.11 7.00 6.30
C VAL A 195 -29.43 7.16 7.06
N MET A 196 -30.51 6.56 6.53
CA MET A 196 -31.83 6.59 7.15
C MET A 196 -31.86 5.72 8.42
N VAL A 197 -31.44 6.30 9.56
CA VAL A 197 -31.68 5.69 10.87
C VAL A 197 -33.11 6.00 11.31
N ALA A 198 -34.02 5.08 11.00
CA ALA A 198 -35.40 5.13 11.47
C ALA A 198 -35.48 4.66 12.94
N GLY A 199 -35.61 5.60 13.88
CA GLY A 199 -35.85 5.28 15.29
C GLY A 199 -35.60 6.44 16.24
N ALA A 200 -36.60 6.79 17.05
CA ALA A 200 -36.47 7.83 18.07
C ALA A 200 -35.70 7.32 19.29
N THR A 201 -34.38 7.24 19.16
CA THR A 201 -33.40 7.17 20.26
C THR A 201 -32.35 8.26 20.06
N ALA A 202 -31.71 8.72 21.13
CA ALA A 202 -30.88 9.93 21.07
C ALA A 202 -29.70 9.75 20.09
N ASP A 203 -29.62 10.66 19.11
CA ASP A 203 -28.52 10.75 18.16
C ASP A 203 -27.21 11.04 18.92
N PRO A 204 -26.25 10.10 18.96
CA PRO A 204 -25.05 10.26 19.77
C PRO A 204 -24.20 11.47 19.35
N VAL A 205 -24.26 11.85 18.07
CA VAL A 205 -23.59 13.05 17.57
C VAL A 205 -24.24 14.30 18.16
N LYS A 206 -25.58 14.39 18.18
CA LYS A 206 -26.28 15.53 18.79
C LYS A 206 -26.03 15.65 20.29
N ASP A 207 -25.97 14.53 21.01
CA ASP A 207 -25.65 14.55 22.44
C ASP A 207 -24.20 15.00 22.70
N TYR A 208 -23.24 14.56 21.89
CA TYR A 208 -21.85 15.07 21.94
C TYR A 208 -21.78 16.58 21.64
N LEU A 209 -22.41 17.03 20.55
CA LEU A 209 -22.46 18.47 20.19
C LEU A 209 -23.09 19.33 21.30
N LYS A 210 -24.11 18.80 21.98
CA LYS A 210 -24.76 19.46 23.13
C LYS A 210 -23.88 19.50 24.38
N GLN A 211 -22.94 18.56 24.54
CA GLN A 211 -21.98 18.59 25.65
C GLN A 211 -20.89 19.63 25.41
N ILE A 212 -20.23 19.60 24.25
CA ILE A 212 -19.16 20.56 23.90
C ILE A 212 -19.67 22.00 23.79
N GLY A 213 -20.95 22.19 23.44
CA GLY A 213 -21.58 23.51 23.38
C GLY A 213 -21.81 24.19 24.74
N LYS A 214 -21.58 23.50 25.87
CA LYS A 214 -21.72 24.08 27.23
C LYS A 214 -20.54 24.95 27.64
N VAL A 215 -19.36 24.69 27.08
CA VAL A 215 -18.12 25.38 27.46
C VAL A 215 -17.96 26.64 26.60
N PRO A 216 -17.70 27.82 27.20
CA PRO A 216 -17.52 29.05 26.44
C PRO A 216 -16.22 29.01 25.63
N LEU A 217 -16.21 29.75 24.51
CA LEU A 217 -14.99 29.97 23.74
C LEU A 217 -14.02 30.87 24.52
N LEU A 218 -12.73 30.61 24.38
CA LEU A 218 -11.67 31.41 24.98
C LEU A 218 -11.36 32.66 24.15
N ASN A 219 -10.69 33.63 24.78
CA ASN A 219 -10.02 34.73 24.10
C ASN A 219 -8.50 34.52 24.20
N ALA A 220 -7.73 35.28 23.41
CA ALA A 220 -6.27 35.13 23.37
C ALA A 220 -5.60 35.32 24.75
N GLU A 221 -6.12 36.21 25.60
CA GLU A 221 -5.59 36.41 26.95
C GLU A 221 -5.83 35.19 27.86
N MET A 222 -7.02 34.57 27.78
CA MET A 222 -7.34 33.35 28.52
C MET A 222 -6.53 32.16 28.00
N GLU A 223 -6.32 32.01 26.69
CA GLU A 223 -5.42 30.99 26.10
C GLU A 223 -4.01 31.08 26.71
N VAL A 224 -3.40 32.27 26.71
CA VAL A 224 -2.08 32.52 27.32
C VAL A 224 -2.10 32.25 28.84
N SER A 225 -3.19 32.60 29.53
CA SER A 225 -3.32 32.34 30.98
C SER A 225 -3.38 30.84 31.32
N LEU A 226 -4.03 30.03 30.47
CA LEU A 226 -4.14 28.59 30.64
C LEU A 226 -2.83 27.91 30.29
N ALA A 227 -2.17 28.31 29.19
CA ALA A 227 -0.88 27.77 28.80
C ALA A 227 0.20 27.94 29.91
N LYS A 228 0.26 29.11 30.54
CA LYS A 228 1.14 29.36 31.71
C LYS A 228 0.85 28.47 32.91
N ARG A 229 -0.42 28.16 33.17
CA ARG A 229 -0.84 27.24 34.26
C ARG A 229 -0.48 25.78 33.92
N ILE A 230 -0.61 25.39 32.65
CA ILE A 230 -0.22 24.06 32.16
C ILE A 230 1.29 23.86 32.33
N GLU A 231 2.12 24.81 31.88
CA GLU A 231 3.58 24.76 32.09
C GLU A 231 3.97 24.71 33.57
N ALA A 232 3.37 25.56 34.41
CA ALA A 232 3.64 25.58 35.85
C ALA A 232 3.26 24.25 36.53
N GLY A 233 2.16 23.62 36.11
CA GLY A 233 1.75 22.30 36.55
C GLY A 233 2.72 21.21 36.13
N LEU A 234 3.09 21.17 34.84
CA LEU A 234 4.02 20.18 34.29
C LEU A 234 5.41 20.26 34.95
N PHE A 235 5.91 21.47 35.21
CA PHE A 235 7.16 21.70 35.96
C PHE A 235 7.07 21.29 37.43
N SER A 236 5.86 21.34 38.01
CA SER A 236 5.62 20.88 39.38
C SER A 236 5.56 19.35 39.45
N ASP A 237 4.87 18.71 38.49
CA ASP A 237 4.89 17.25 38.30
C ASP A 237 6.32 16.72 38.08
N GLU A 238 7.12 17.36 37.22
CA GLU A 238 8.53 16.96 36.99
C GLU A 238 9.36 17.06 38.27
N LYS A 239 9.17 18.12 39.07
CA LYS A 239 9.86 18.29 40.36
C LYS A 239 9.46 17.24 41.39
N LEU A 240 8.19 16.84 41.44
CA LEU A 240 7.71 15.77 42.30
C LEU A 240 8.29 14.41 41.84
N ALA A 241 8.29 14.14 40.54
CA ALA A 241 8.79 12.90 39.94
C ALA A 241 10.32 12.72 40.07
N ARG A 242 11.10 13.81 39.92
CA ARG A 242 12.57 13.78 40.00
C ARG A 242 13.09 13.38 41.39
N GLY A 243 12.27 13.53 42.42
CA GLY A 243 12.56 13.11 43.79
C GLY A 243 13.55 14.00 44.53
N GLY A 244 13.40 14.08 45.86
CA GLY A 244 14.28 14.84 46.72
C GLY A 244 13.71 15.04 48.13
N LYS A 245 14.53 15.56 49.05
CA LYS A 245 14.06 16.00 50.38
C LYS A 245 13.34 17.34 50.26
N LEU A 246 12.12 17.31 49.73
CA LEU A 246 11.22 18.45 49.71
C LEU A 246 10.65 18.67 51.13
N SER A 247 10.40 19.93 51.50
CA SER A 247 9.65 20.25 52.71
C SER A 247 8.19 19.77 52.55
N PRO A 248 7.52 19.22 53.58
CA PRO A 248 6.12 18.80 53.48
C PRO A 248 5.20 19.90 52.93
N LYS A 249 5.43 21.15 53.34
CA LYS A 249 4.70 22.32 52.82
C LYS A 249 4.93 22.56 51.33
N LEU A 250 6.17 22.38 50.86
CA LEU A 250 6.51 22.54 49.44
C LEU A 250 5.93 21.41 48.58
N GLN A 251 5.77 20.21 49.14
CA GLN A 251 5.08 19.10 48.45
C GLN A 251 3.60 19.42 48.26
N GLU A 252 2.92 19.92 49.30
CA GLU A 252 1.51 20.36 49.22
C GLU A 252 1.30 21.50 48.22
N GLU A 253 2.21 22.49 48.19
CA GLU A 253 2.19 23.59 47.22
C GLU A 253 2.40 23.08 45.77
N LEU A 254 3.34 22.16 45.53
CA LEU A 254 3.60 21.59 44.19
C LEU A 254 2.44 20.71 43.70
N GLU A 255 1.85 19.89 44.57
CA GLU A 255 0.69 19.04 44.23
C GLU A 255 -0.52 19.89 43.82
N TRP A 256 -0.75 21.02 44.51
CA TRP A 256 -1.81 21.96 44.16
C TRP A 256 -1.59 22.60 42.78
N ILE A 257 -0.34 23.00 42.46
CA ILE A 257 0.01 23.59 41.16
C ILE A 257 -0.11 22.54 40.03
N ALA A 258 0.30 21.28 40.28
CA ALA A 258 0.14 20.17 39.35
C ALA A 258 -1.34 19.89 39.04
N GLU A 259 -2.19 19.82 40.07
CA GLU A 259 -3.64 19.67 39.94
C GLU A 259 -4.29 20.86 39.20
N ASP A 260 -3.85 22.09 39.46
CA ASP A 260 -4.32 23.28 38.74
C ASP A 260 -3.92 23.26 37.25
N GLY A 261 -2.69 22.85 36.93
CA GLY A 261 -2.23 22.69 35.55
C GLY A 261 -2.97 21.59 34.80
N ARG A 262 -3.28 20.46 35.45
CA ARG A 262 -4.14 19.41 34.88
C ARG A 262 -5.56 19.92 34.58
N ARG A 263 -6.14 20.74 35.46
CA ARG A 263 -7.43 21.41 35.22
C ARG A 263 -7.35 22.44 34.09
N ALA A 264 -6.26 23.22 34.02
CA ALA A 264 -6.04 24.18 32.94
C ALA A 264 -5.91 23.49 31.57
N LYS A 265 -5.23 22.33 31.51
CA LYS A 265 -5.16 21.47 30.31
C LYS A 265 -6.56 21.02 29.87
N ASN A 266 -7.35 20.44 30.78
CA ASN A 266 -8.71 19.99 30.47
C ASN A 266 -9.60 21.15 29.98
N HIS A 267 -9.55 22.31 30.63
CA HIS A 267 -10.32 23.48 30.22
C HIS A 267 -9.92 24.02 28.83
N LEU A 268 -8.62 24.05 28.52
CA LEU A 268 -8.13 24.46 27.19
C LEU A 268 -8.55 23.47 26.10
N LEU A 269 -8.59 22.16 26.40
CA LEU A 269 -9.12 21.13 25.50
C LEU A 269 -10.63 21.31 25.28
N GLU A 270 -11.41 21.35 26.36
CA GLU A 270 -12.88 21.42 26.34
C GLU A 270 -13.40 22.62 25.54
N ALA A 271 -12.80 23.80 25.71
CA ALA A 271 -13.18 25.01 24.96
C ALA A 271 -12.91 24.90 23.45
N ASN A 272 -11.95 24.06 23.04
CA ASN A 272 -11.52 23.89 21.65
C ASN A 272 -12.10 22.65 20.96
N LEU A 273 -12.89 21.81 21.64
CA LEU A 273 -13.56 20.65 21.01
C LEU A 273 -14.45 21.03 19.82
N ARG A 274 -14.96 22.27 19.80
CA ARG A 274 -15.76 22.81 18.68
C ARG A 274 -14.94 23.00 17.40
N LEU A 275 -13.65 23.30 17.50
CA LEU A 275 -12.73 23.40 16.36
C LEU A 275 -12.49 22.02 15.73
N VAL A 276 -12.35 20.97 16.55
CA VAL A 276 -12.19 19.60 16.04
C VAL A 276 -13.38 19.18 15.20
N VAL A 277 -14.60 19.50 15.64
CA VAL A 277 -15.83 19.17 14.91
C VAL A 277 -15.92 19.90 13.57
N SER A 278 -15.55 21.19 13.48
CA SER A 278 -15.62 21.92 12.21
C SER A 278 -14.62 21.38 11.19
N LEU A 279 -13.40 21.02 11.61
CA LEU A 279 -12.43 20.34 10.74
C LEU A 279 -12.90 18.93 10.32
N ALA A 280 -13.33 18.11 11.29
CA ALA A 280 -13.75 16.72 11.04
C ALA A 280 -14.94 16.63 10.08
N LYS A 281 -15.84 17.64 10.05
CA LYS A 281 -16.97 17.69 9.12
C LYS A 281 -16.53 17.62 7.65
N ARG A 282 -15.37 18.20 7.29
CA ARG A 282 -14.83 18.14 5.93
C ARG A 282 -14.34 16.74 5.51
N TYR A 283 -14.31 15.77 6.43
CA TYR A 283 -13.79 14.41 6.22
C TYR A 283 -14.84 13.29 6.31
N THR A 284 -16.10 13.63 6.54
CA THR A 284 -17.21 12.65 6.53
C THR A 284 -17.37 11.96 5.18
N GLY A 285 -17.86 10.71 5.19
CA GLY A 285 -18.13 9.94 3.97
C GLY A 285 -16.92 9.22 3.36
N ARG A 286 -15.70 9.42 3.89
CA ARG A 286 -14.47 8.80 3.37
C ARG A 286 -14.10 7.47 4.05
N GLY A 287 -15.10 6.62 4.32
CA GLY A 287 -14.90 5.27 4.89
C GLY A 287 -14.74 5.20 6.42
N MET A 288 -14.79 6.33 7.14
CA MET A 288 -14.74 6.39 8.61
C MET A 288 -15.98 7.08 9.18
N LEU A 289 -16.45 6.66 10.36
CA LEU A 289 -17.59 7.27 11.04
C LEU A 289 -17.24 8.69 11.53
N PHE A 290 -18.22 9.60 11.54
CA PHE A 290 -18.01 10.98 11.96
C PHE A 290 -17.53 11.11 13.43
N LEU A 291 -18.01 10.25 14.32
CA LEU A 291 -17.53 10.21 15.72
C LEU A 291 -16.07 9.78 15.80
N ASP A 292 -15.65 8.80 15.01
CA ASP A 292 -14.26 8.31 15.03
C ASP A 292 -13.30 9.39 14.48
N LEU A 293 -13.70 10.09 13.41
CA LEU A 293 -12.98 11.27 12.90
C LEU A 293 -12.83 12.37 13.97
N ILE A 294 -13.89 12.63 14.74
CA ILE A 294 -13.84 13.58 15.87
C ILE A 294 -12.89 13.08 16.96
N GLN A 295 -12.91 11.80 17.32
CA GLN A 295 -12.08 11.25 18.38
C GLN A 295 -10.58 11.23 18.01
N GLU A 296 -10.23 10.93 16.76
CA GLU A 296 -8.87 11.02 16.26
C GLU A 296 -8.41 12.49 16.13
N GLY A 297 -9.31 13.39 15.73
CA GLY A 297 -9.06 14.84 15.79
C GLY A 297 -8.86 15.37 17.22
N ASN A 298 -9.59 14.84 18.20
CA ASN A 298 -9.41 15.16 19.62
C ASN A 298 -8.03 14.69 20.12
N LEU A 299 -7.52 13.55 19.63
CA LEU A 299 -6.15 13.10 19.91
C LEU A 299 -5.09 14.04 19.30
N GLY A 300 -5.37 14.62 18.13
CA GLY A 300 -4.58 15.71 17.55
C GLY A 300 -4.59 16.97 18.41
N LEU A 301 -5.77 17.41 18.87
CA LEU A 301 -5.94 18.55 19.76
C LEU A 301 -5.16 18.39 21.09
N ILE A 302 -5.12 17.18 21.67
CA ILE A 302 -4.33 16.90 22.88
C ILE A 302 -2.83 17.17 22.65
N ARG A 303 -2.27 16.72 21.52
CA ARG A 303 -0.88 17.01 21.16
C ARG A 303 -0.64 18.50 20.87
N ALA A 304 -1.61 19.18 20.27
CA ALA A 304 -1.54 20.62 20.07
C ALA A 304 -1.41 21.37 21.41
N VAL A 305 -2.22 21.01 22.42
CA VAL A 305 -2.12 21.60 23.77
C VAL A 305 -0.79 21.28 24.45
N GLU A 306 -0.25 20.07 24.26
CA GLU A 306 1.03 19.65 24.86
C GLU A 306 2.26 20.36 24.27
N LYS A 307 2.19 20.78 22.99
CA LYS A 307 3.27 21.46 22.27
C LYS A 307 2.98 22.95 22.00
N PHE A 308 1.93 23.52 22.58
CA PHE A 308 1.56 24.92 22.33
C PHE A 308 2.49 25.88 23.07
N ASP A 309 3.14 26.78 22.33
CA ASP A 309 4.00 27.83 22.84
C ASP A 309 3.30 29.20 22.77
N TYR A 310 2.92 29.75 23.93
CA TYR A 310 2.27 31.07 24.00
C TYR A 310 3.23 32.24 23.78
N THR A 311 4.56 32.03 23.84
CA THR A 311 5.54 33.10 23.66
C THR A 311 5.61 33.59 22.22
N LYS A 312 5.25 32.73 21.25
CA LYS A 312 5.18 33.06 19.82
C LYS A 312 4.04 34.04 19.47
N GLY A 313 3.08 34.25 20.38
CA GLY A 313 2.02 35.26 20.23
C GLY A 313 0.92 34.97 19.20
N TYR A 314 0.96 33.80 18.56
CA TYR A 314 -0.12 33.30 17.70
C TYR A 314 -1.30 32.77 18.53
N LYS A 315 -2.49 32.75 17.93
CA LYS A 315 -3.68 32.15 18.56
C LYS A 315 -3.52 30.63 18.65
N PHE A 316 -4.16 30.02 19.64
CA PHE A 316 -4.16 28.56 19.76
C PHE A 316 -4.77 27.86 18.52
N SER A 317 -5.80 28.46 17.90
CA SER A 317 -6.47 27.91 16.71
C SER A 317 -5.55 27.72 15.50
N THR A 318 -4.59 28.64 15.28
CA THR A 318 -3.55 28.57 14.26
C THR A 318 -2.81 27.24 14.32
N TYR A 319 -2.28 26.95 15.51
CA TYR A 319 -1.43 25.79 15.77
C TYR A 319 -2.23 24.48 15.84
N ALA A 320 -3.39 24.53 16.48
CA ALA A 320 -4.25 23.37 16.67
C ALA A 320 -4.80 22.81 15.36
N THR A 321 -5.16 23.68 14.40
CA THR A 321 -5.66 23.30 13.07
C THR A 321 -4.77 22.28 12.38
N TRP A 322 -3.45 22.49 12.38
CA TRP A 322 -2.50 21.58 11.75
C TRP A 322 -2.46 20.20 12.41
N TRP A 323 -2.34 20.14 13.74
CA TRP A 323 -2.30 18.88 14.50
C TRP A 323 -3.61 18.09 14.44
N ILE A 324 -4.75 18.76 14.46
CA ILE A 324 -6.07 18.14 14.28
C ILE A 324 -6.18 17.55 12.87
N ARG A 325 -5.86 18.35 11.84
CA ARG A 325 -5.90 17.91 10.43
C ARG A 325 -4.99 16.69 10.22
N GLN A 326 -3.75 16.74 10.71
CA GLN A 326 -2.77 15.66 10.59
C GLN A 326 -3.15 14.39 11.34
N ALA A 327 -3.81 14.50 12.50
CA ALA A 327 -4.32 13.33 13.22
C ALA A 327 -5.46 12.66 12.43
N ILE A 328 -6.42 13.44 11.93
CA ILE A 328 -7.55 12.93 11.14
C ILE A 328 -7.08 12.28 9.83
N THR A 329 -6.21 12.94 9.05
CA THR A 329 -5.71 12.39 7.77
C THR A 329 -4.93 11.10 7.96
N ARG A 330 -4.10 11.03 9.01
CA ARG A 330 -3.35 9.82 9.36
C ARG A 330 -4.27 8.69 9.81
N ALA A 331 -5.23 8.96 10.69
CA ALA A 331 -6.16 7.94 11.17
C ALA A 331 -7.02 7.38 10.02
N MET A 332 -7.48 8.22 9.09
CA MET A 332 -8.12 7.75 7.87
C MET A 332 -7.21 6.82 7.05
N ALA A 333 -5.94 7.18 6.85
CA ALA A 333 -4.99 6.34 6.10
C ALA A 333 -4.73 4.97 6.78
N ASP A 334 -4.68 4.94 8.12
CA ASP A 334 -4.43 3.73 8.91
C ASP A 334 -5.68 2.85 9.14
N GLN A 335 -6.89 3.42 9.11
CA GLN A 335 -8.13 2.73 9.56
C GLN A 335 -9.31 2.72 8.57
N ALA A 336 -9.43 3.69 7.64
CA ALA A 336 -10.66 3.83 6.83
C ALA A 336 -10.84 2.75 5.74
N ARG A 337 -9.89 1.82 5.60
CA ARG A 337 -9.96 0.69 4.65
C ARG A 337 -10.03 -0.63 5.40
N THR A 338 -11.00 -1.46 5.04
CA THR A 338 -11.18 -2.83 5.57
C THR A 338 -9.90 -3.68 5.46
N ILE A 339 -9.18 -3.52 4.34
CA ILE A 339 -7.84 -4.08 4.14
C ILE A 339 -6.85 -2.93 4.29
N ARG A 340 -6.12 -2.91 5.42
CA ARG A 340 -5.22 -1.81 5.77
C ARG A 340 -4.05 -1.68 4.80
N ILE A 341 -3.86 -0.48 4.25
CA ILE A 341 -2.74 -0.12 3.36
C ILE A 341 -1.74 0.76 4.16
N PRO A 342 -0.41 0.63 3.98
CA PRO A 342 0.56 1.53 4.60
C PRO A 342 0.44 2.98 4.12
N VAL A 343 0.70 3.95 5.02
CA VAL A 343 0.51 5.40 4.74
C VAL A 343 1.18 5.87 3.45
N HIS A 344 2.45 5.51 3.19
CA HIS A 344 3.16 5.89 1.95
C HIS A 344 2.47 5.40 0.67
N MET A 345 1.77 4.25 0.71
CA MET A 345 0.98 3.78 -0.44
C MET A 345 -0.33 4.57 -0.58
N VAL A 346 -0.94 5.00 0.53
CA VAL A 346 -2.12 5.89 0.52
C VAL A 346 -1.77 7.27 -0.03
N GLU A 347 -0.59 7.81 0.31
CA GLU A 347 -0.04 9.04 -0.27
C GLU A 347 0.12 8.93 -1.79
N VAL A 348 0.73 7.84 -2.27
CA VAL A 348 0.89 7.59 -3.73
C VAL A 348 -0.47 7.44 -4.43
N ILE A 349 -1.44 6.74 -3.83
CA ILE A 349 -2.82 6.63 -4.35
C ILE A 349 -3.48 8.02 -4.43
N ASN A 350 -3.34 8.85 -3.39
CA ASN A 350 -3.92 10.19 -3.36
C ASN A 350 -3.22 11.15 -4.34
N LYS A 351 -1.91 11.04 -4.55
CA LYS A 351 -1.15 11.78 -5.57
C LYS A 351 -1.63 11.38 -6.97
N LEU A 352 -1.75 10.08 -7.24
CA LEU A 352 -2.27 9.55 -8.50
C LEU A 352 -3.71 10.04 -8.76
N ALA A 353 -4.61 9.96 -7.77
CA ALA A 353 -5.99 10.43 -7.90
C ALA A 353 -6.11 11.96 -8.05
N ARG A 354 -5.12 12.75 -7.60
CA ARG A 354 -5.05 14.20 -7.83
C ARG A 354 -4.61 14.48 -9.27
N VAL A 355 -3.49 13.89 -9.71
CA VAL A 355 -2.97 14.05 -11.07
C VAL A 355 -3.96 13.53 -12.11
N GLN A 356 -4.62 12.39 -11.85
CA GLN A 356 -5.66 11.86 -12.74
C GLN A 356 -6.83 12.84 -12.94
N ARG A 357 -7.28 13.54 -11.88
CA ARG A 357 -8.35 14.55 -12.00
C ARG A 357 -7.89 15.81 -12.74
N GLN A 358 -6.65 16.26 -12.49
CA GLN A 358 -6.07 17.38 -13.21
C GLN A 358 -5.92 17.08 -14.71
N MET A 359 -5.31 15.95 -15.06
CA MET A 359 -5.19 15.48 -16.44
C MET A 359 -6.55 15.24 -17.11
N LEU A 360 -7.57 14.79 -16.36
CA LEU A 360 -8.93 14.65 -16.89
C LEU A 360 -9.54 16.00 -17.29
N GLN A 361 -9.25 17.06 -16.53
CA GLN A 361 -9.64 18.43 -16.86
C GLN A 361 -8.86 18.98 -18.07
N ASP A 362 -7.54 18.73 -18.14
CA ASP A 362 -6.66 19.24 -19.20
C ASP A 362 -6.84 18.52 -20.54
N LEU A 363 -7.05 17.20 -20.53
CA LEU A 363 -7.20 16.36 -21.74
C LEU A 363 -8.68 16.18 -22.16
N GLY A 364 -9.65 16.45 -21.27
CA GLY A 364 -11.07 16.19 -21.52
C GLY A 364 -11.44 14.70 -21.66
N ARG A 365 -10.54 13.80 -21.25
CA ARG A 365 -10.72 12.35 -21.22
C ARG A 365 -9.94 11.74 -20.05
N GLU A 366 -10.25 10.50 -19.69
CA GLU A 366 -9.41 9.76 -18.75
C GLU A 366 -7.97 9.60 -19.30
N PRO A 367 -6.94 9.87 -18.48
CA PRO A 367 -5.55 9.67 -18.87
C PRO A 367 -5.22 8.17 -18.85
N THR A 368 -4.43 7.73 -19.81
CA THR A 368 -3.95 6.33 -19.86
C THR A 368 -2.91 6.07 -18.76
N PRO A 369 -2.71 4.81 -18.33
CA PRO A 369 -1.66 4.48 -17.36
C PRO A 369 -0.24 4.91 -17.79
N GLU A 370 0.04 4.95 -19.09
CA GLU A 370 1.31 5.44 -19.63
C GLU A 370 1.48 6.95 -19.54
N GLU A 371 0.39 7.71 -19.63
CA GLU A 371 0.37 9.17 -19.48
C GLU A 371 0.52 9.55 -17.99
N LEU A 372 -0.23 8.87 -17.10
CA LEU A 372 -0.07 9.01 -15.65
C LEU A 372 1.34 8.66 -15.17
N ALA A 373 1.96 7.64 -15.76
CA ALA A 373 3.32 7.22 -15.42
C ALA A 373 4.36 8.31 -15.71
N LYS A 374 4.22 9.02 -16.84
CA LYS A 374 5.10 10.13 -17.23
C LYS A 374 4.93 11.35 -16.33
N GLU A 375 3.72 11.68 -15.93
CA GLU A 375 3.43 12.84 -15.07
C GLU A 375 3.81 12.59 -13.59
N LEU A 376 3.89 11.33 -13.17
CA LEU A 376 4.23 10.94 -11.79
C LEU A 376 5.68 10.51 -11.59
N ASP A 377 6.50 10.46 -12.65
CA ASP A 377 7.85 9.87 -12.70
C ASP A 377 7.89 8.39 -12.22
N MET A 378 6.93 7.59 -12.67
CA MET A 378 6.77 6.17 -12.29
C MET A 378 6.73 5.26 -13.52
N THR A 379 6.93 3.95 -13.34
CA THR A 379 6.71 2.99 -14.44
C THR A 379 5.21 2.73 -14.65
N PRO A 380 4.73 2.49 -15.89
CA PRO A 380 3.32 2.18 -16.15
C PRO A 380 2.83 0.93 -15.38
N GLU A 381 3.70 -0.06 -15.21
CA GLU A 381 3.43 -1.24 -14.38
C GLU A 381 3.13 -0.87 -12.93
N LYS A 382 3.89 0.08 -12.35
CA LYS A 382 3.67 0.53 -10.98
C LYS A 382 2.39 1.34 -10.82
N VAL A 383 2.01 2.14 -11.83
CA VAL A 383 0.71 2.83 -11.88
C VAL A 383 -0.45 1.81 -11.83
N VAL A 384 -0.37 0.73 -12.62
CA VAL A 384 -1.37 -0.35 -12.61
C VAL A 384 -1.39 -1.10 -11.27
N GLU A 385 -0.24 -1.31 -10.64
CA GLU A 385 -0.12 -1.91 -9.30
C GLU A 385 -0.80 -1.03 -8.23
N VAL A 386 -0.52 0.27 -8.22
CA VAL A 386 -1.14 1.25 -7.31
C VAL A 386 -2.66 1.33 -7.53
N GLN A 387 -3.13 1.33 -8.78
CA GLN A 387 -4.57 1.29 -9.10
C GLN A 387 -5.26 0.01 -8.61
N LYS A 388 -4.56 -1.13 -8.56
CA LYS A 388 -5.10 -2.37 -7.96
C LYS A 388 -5.25 -2.23 -6.45
N TYR A 389 -4.28 -1.63 -5.76
CA TYR A 389 -4.37 -1.38 -4.30
C TYR A 389 -5.41 -0.32 -3.94
N GLY A 390 -5.73 0.62 -4.84
CA GLY A 390 -6.80 1.60 -4.64
C GLY A 390 -8.22 1.02 -4.69
N ARG A 391 -8.41 -0.27 -5.02
CA ARG A 391 -9.73 -0.90 -5.09
C ARG A 391 -10.27 -1.24 -3.71
N GLU A 392 -11.55 -0.98 -3.50
CA GLU A 392 -12.27 -1.30 -2.26
C GLU A 392 -13.01 -2.64 -2.40
N PRO A 393 -13.09 -3.45 -1.33
CA PRO A 393 -13.84 -4.70 -1.34
C PRO A 393 -15.35 -4.42 -1.41
N ILE A 394 -16.07 -5.29 -2.11
CA ILE A 394 -17.54 -5.26 -2.21
C ILE A 394 -18.12 -6.22 -1.15
N SER A 395 -19.29 -5.90 -0.61
CA SER A 395 -19.98 -6.78 0.34
C SER A 395 -20.54 -8.02 -0.35
N LEU A 396 -20.42 -9.19 0.28
CA LEU A 396 -21.11 -10.40 -0.18
C LEU A 396 -22.64 -10.28 -0.04
N HIS A 397 -23.11 -9.50 0.93
CA HIS A 397 -24.52 -9.20 1.17
C HIS A 397 -25.07 -8.08 0.26
N THR A 398 -24.35 -7.67 -0.79
CA THR A 398 -24.91 -6.76 -1.79
C THR A 398 -25.97 -7.53 -2.60
N PRO A 399 -27.26 -7.13 -2.56
CA PRO A 399 -28.31 -7.82 -3.31
C PRO A 399 -28.10 -7.66 -4.81
N LEU A 400 -28.42 -8.72 -5.55
CA LEU A 400 -28.20 -8.85 -6.98
C LEU A 400 -29.55 -9.07 -7.70
N GLY A 401 -30.01 -8.05 -8.43
CA GLY A 401 -31.30 -8.06 -9.14
C GLY A 401 -32.31 -7.08 -8.55
N GLU A 402 -33.43 -6.90 -9.25
CA GLU A 402 -34.51 -5.96 -8.85
C GLU A 402 -35.38 -6.52 -7.72
N ASP A 403 -35.56 -7.85 -7.68
CA ASP A 403 -36.40 -8.55 -6.69
C ASP A 403 -35.71 -8.72 -5.32
N GLY A 404 -34.39 -8.55 -5.23
CA GLY A 404 -33.63 -8.61 -3.96
C GLY A 404 -33.43 -10.01 -3.35
N ASP A 405 -34.00 -11.06 -3.93
CA ASP A 405 -33.99 -12.45 -3.45
C ASP A 405 -32.64 -13.20 -3.62
N SER A 406 -31.59 -12.56 -4.12
CA SER A 406 -30.26 -13.17 -4.32
C SER A 406 -29.15 -12.24 -3.86
N GLU A 407 -28.20 -12.75 -3.07
CA GLU A 407 -27.03 -11.98 -2.65
C GLU A 407 -25.81 -12.29 -3.54
N PHE A 408 -24.86 -11.35 -3.63
CA PHE A 408 -23.61 -11.59 -4.37
C PHE A 408 -22.82 -12.80 -3.83
N GLY A 409 -22.93 -13.07 -2.52
CA GLY A 409 -22.31 -14.22 -1.87
C GLY A 409 -22.83 -15.57 -2.36
N ASP A 410 -24.11 -15.67 -2.72
CA ASP A 410 -24.74 -16.93 -3.16
C ASP A 410 -24.21 -17.43 -4.51
N LEU A 411 -23.55 -16.55 -5.28
CA LEU A 411 -22.96 -16.85 -6.59
C LEU A 411 -21.49 -17.32 -6.49
N ILE A 412 -20.88 -17.31 -5.29
CA ILE A 412 -19.49 -17.71 -5.11
C ILE A 412 -19.40 -19.22 -4.85
N GLU A 413 -18.75 -19.93 -5.78
CA GLU A 413 -18.43 -21.35 -5.64
C GLU A 413 -17.37 -21.57 -4.54
N ASP A 414 -17.62 -22.51 -3.63
CA ASP A 414 -16.65 -22.97 -2.65
C ASP A 414 -15.64 -23.91 -3.32
N SER A 415 -14.45 -23.38 -3.62
CA SER A 415 -13.36 -24.11 -4.27
C SER A 415 -12.60 -25.07 -3.34
N GLU A 416 -12.85 -25.04 -2.03
CA GLU A 416 -12.30 -26.02 -1.08
C GLU A 416 -13.29 -27.18 -0.81
N ALA A 417 -14.53 -27.09 -1.33
CA ALA A 417 -15.53 -28.14 -1.17
C ALA A 417 -15.10 -29.46 -1.82
N ILE A 418 -15.19 -30.55 -1.04
CA ILE A 418 -14.81 -31.89 -1.50
C ILE A 418 -15.85 -32.38 -2.52
N VAL A 419 -15.44 -32.51 -3.78
CA VAL A 419 -16.26 -33.11 -4.85
C VAL A 419 -16.53 -34.58 -4.51
N PRO A 420 -17.80 -35.02 -4.36
CA PRO A 420 -18.10 -36.39 -3.94
C PRO A 420 -17.63 -37.47 -4.91
N ALA A 421 -17.59 -37.16 -6.22
CA ALA A 421 -17.06 -38.07 -7.23
C ALA A 421 -15.57 -38.34 -7.03
N ASP A 422 -14.80 -37.29 -6.73
CA ASP A 422 -13.34 -37.36 -6.57
C ASP A 422 -12.97 -38.03 -5.23
N ALA A 423 -13.75 -37.78 -4.17
CA ALA A 423 -13.58 -38.50 -2.91
C ALA A 423 -13.80 -40.01 -3.07
N VAL A 424 -14.83 -40.42 -3.82
CA VAL A 424 -15.11 -41.85 -4.08
C VAL A 424 -14.10 -42.45 -5.06
N SER A 425 -13.68 -41.72 -6.09
CA SER A 425 -12.63 -42.22 -7.01
C SER A 425 -11.30 -42.40 -6.27
N PHE A 426 -10.96 -41.50 -5.35
CA PHE A 426 -9.77 -41.60 -4.51
C PHE A 426 -9.82 -42.79 -3.53
N THR A 427 -10.96 -43.08 -2.89
CA THR A 427 -11.08 -44.28 -2.05
C THR A 427 -10.98 -45.57 -2.86
N LEU A 428 -11.62 -45.64 -4.03
CA LEU A 428 -11.48 -46.79 -4.95
C LEU A 428 -10.04 -46.95 -5.46
N LEU A 429 -9.36 -45.85 -5.77
CA LEU A 429 -7.93 -45.86 -6.13
C LEU A 429 -7.09 -46.41 -4.98
N GLN A 430 -7.35 -45.99 -3.74
CA GLN A 430 -6.65 -46.48 -2.56
C GLN A 430 -6.87 -48.00 -2.36
N GLU A 431 -8.09 -48.50 -2.47
CA GLU A 431 -8.40 -49.93 -2.40
C GLU A 431 -7.67 -50.73 -3.49
N GLN A 432 -7.71 -50.27 -4.75
CA GLN A 432 -7.01 -50.92 -5.86
C GLN A 432 -5.49 -50.87 -5.70
N LEU A 433 -4.94 -49.76 -5.18
CA LEU A 433 -3.51 -49.63 -4.93
C LEU A 433 -3.07 -50.63 -3.86
N HIS A 434 -3.83 -50.80 -2.76
CA HIS A 434 -3.60 -51.85 -1.78
C HIS A 434 -3.66 -53.25 -2.41
N ALA A 435 -4.71 -53.56 -3.19
CA ALA A 435 -4.85 -54.85 -3.87
C ALA A 435 -3.68 -55.14 -4.84
N VAL A 436 -3.15 -54.12 -5.53
CA VAL A 436 -1.97 -54.26 -6.39
C VAL A 436 -0.69 -54.45 -5.57
N LEU A 437 -0.53 -53.79 -4.42
CA LEU A 437 0.60 -53.98 -3.51
C LEU A 437 0.62 -55.39 -2.92
N ASP A 438 -0.53 -55.98 -2.59
CA ASP A 438 -0.64 -57.36 -2.07
C ASP A 438 -0.14 -58.42 -3.07
N THR A 439 -0.10 -58.10 -4.37
CA THR A 439 0.50 -59.00 -5.38
C THR A 439 2.03 -58.93 -5.46
N LEU A 440 2.68 -58.08 -4.65
CA LEU A 440 4.13 -58.00 -4.51
C LEU A 440 4.59 -58.80 -3.28
N SER A 441 5.90 -59.01 -3.12
CA SER A 441 6.38 -59.54 -1.84
C SER A 441 6.26 -58.49 -0.73
N GLU A 442 6.02 -58.92 0.51
CA GLU A 442 5.84 -58.05 1.69
C GLU A 442 6.94 -56.97 1.82
N ARG A 443 8.21 -57.35 1.56
CA ARG A 443 9.35 -56.42 1.55
C ARG A 443 9.36 -55.46 0.35
N GLU A 444 8.82 -55.84 -0.80
CA GLU A 444 8.67 -54.94 -1.97
C GLU A 444 7.52 -53.95 -1.76
N ALA A 445 6.37 -54.43 -1.28
CA ALA A 445 5.21 -53.60 -0.94
C ALA A 445 5.55 -52.58 0.16
N GLY A 446 6.17 -53.02 1.26
CA GLY A 446 6.56 -52.15 2.37
C GLY A 446 7.67 -51.14 2.05
N VAL A 447 8.58 -51.46 1.11
CA VAL A 447 9.53 -50.45 0.58
C VAL A 447 8.78 -49.37 -0.22
N VAL A 448 7.80 -49.72 -1.04
CA VAL A 448 7.01 -48.76 -1.82
C VAL A 448 6.09 -47.93 -0.92
N SER A 449 5.37 -48.54 0.03
CA SER A 449 4.47 -47.81 0.93
C SER A 449 5.22 -46.79 1.80
N MET A 450 6.38 -47.15 2.35
CA MET A 450 7.22 -46.21 3.09
C MET A 450 7.88 -45.15 2.19
N ARG A 451 8.21 -45.49 0.93
CA ARG A 451 8.84 -44.55 -0.01
C ARG A 451 7.91 -43.40 -0.41
N PHE A 452 6.64 -43.70 -0.66
CA PHE A 452 5.62 -42.73 -1.05
C PHE A 452 4.75 -42.24 0.12
N GLY A 453 4.92 -42.79 1.33
CA GLY A 453 4.15 -42.39 2.51
C GLY A 453 2.72 -42.89 2.52
N LEU A 454 2.40 -43.99 1.83
CA LEU A 454 1.03 -44.50 1.66
C LEU A 454 0.33 -44.93 2.96
N THR A 455 1.09 -45.15 4.04
CA THR A 455 0.56 -45.51 5.37
C THR A 455 0.65 -44.35 6.36
N ASP A 456 1.75 -43.59 6.32
CA ASP A 456 2.07 -42.57 7.34
C ASP A 456 1.84 -41.13 6.84
N GLY A 457 1.38 -40.94 5.60
CA GLY A 457 1.30 -39.65 4.90
C GLY A 457 2.65 -39.02 4.53
N GLN A 458 3.77 -39.53 5.06
CA GLN A 458 5.11 -38.94 4.91
C GLN A 458 6.04 -39.83 4.07
N PRO A 459 6.58 -39.32 2.94
CA PRO A 459 7.49 -40.09 2.09
C PRO A 459 8.89 -40.20 2.72
N LYS A 460 9.35 -41.42 2.98
CA LYS A 460 10.66 -41.69 3.61
C LYS A 460 11.78 -41.76 2.57
N THR A 461 12.98 -41.41 3.00
CA THR A 461 14.19 -41.53 2.17
C THR A 461 14.67 -42.98 2.09
N LEU A 462 15.44 -43.30 1.03
CA LEU A 462 16.03 -44.63 0.82
C LEU A 462 16.97 -45.08 1.97
N ASP A 463 17.53 -44.14 2.74
CA ASP A 463 18.38 -44.43 3.90
C ASP A 463 17.57 -44.77 5.14
N GLU A 464 16.48 -44.05 5.40
CA GLU A 464 15.54 -44.34 6.51
C GLU A 464 14.84 -45.69 6.32
N ILE A 465 14.38 -45.99 5.10
CA ILE A 465 13.82 -47.31 4.75
C ILE A 465 14.88 -48.41 4.91
N GLY A 466 16.14 -48.09 4.60
CA GLY A 466 17.29 -48.99 4.82
C GLY A 466 17.48 -49.34 6.29
N LYS A 467 17.40 -48.35 7.19
CA LYS A 467 17.49 -48.55 8.65
C LYS A 467 16.39 -49.47 9.17
N VAL A 468 15.14 -49.30 8.70
CA VAL A 468 14.01 -50.15 9.11
C VAL A 468 14.20 -51.62 8.71
N TYR A 469 14.68 -51.88 7.48
CA TYR A 469 14.88 -53.26 7.01
C TYR A 469 16.27 -53.85 7.31
N GLY A 470 17.17 -53.09 7.95
CA GLY A 470 18.54 -53.52 8.23
C GLY A 470 19.41 -53.68 6.97
N VAL A 471 19.22 -52.84 5.95
CA VAL A 471 19.90 -52.94 4.64
C VAL A 471 20.43 -51.59 4.15
N THR A 472 21.45 -51.62 3.31
CA THR A 472 22.04 -50.40 2.73
C THR A 472 21.07 -49.65 1.81
N ARG A 473 21.19 -48.31 1.77
CA ARG A 473 20.46 -47.41 0.87
C ARG A 473 20.41 -47.91 -0.58
N GLU A 474 21.55 -48.37 -1.12
CA GLU A 474 21.63 -48.85 -2.50
C GLU A 474 20.84 -50.14 -2.72
N ARG A 475 20.73 -51.00 -1.69
CA ARG A 475 19.89 -52.20 -1.78
C ARG A 475 18.40 -51.86 -1.77
N ILE A 476 17.97 -50.84 -1.04
CA ILE A 476 16.60 -50.31 -1.14
C ILE A 476 16.33 -49.77 -2.55
N ARG A 477 17.26 -48.99 -3.13
CA ARG A 477 17.16 -48.49 -4.52
C ARG A 477 17.03 -49.60 -5.55
N GLN A 478 17.75 -50.72 -5.37
CA GLN A 478 17.62 -51.91 -6.22
C GLN A 478 16.24 -52.59 -6.09
N ILE A 479 15.69 -52.65 -4.87
CA ILE A 479 14.36 -53.20 -4.60
C ILE A 479 13.29 -52.29 -5.22
N GLU A 480 13.34 -50.98 -4.97
CA GLU A 480 12.49 -49.95 -5.59
C GLU A 480 12.48 -50.09 -7.12
N SER A 481 13.65 -50.12 -7.77
CA SER A 481 13.76 -50.23 -9.22
C SER A 481 13.12 -51.51 -9.78
N LYS A 482 13.30 -52.65 -9.11
CA LYS A 482 12.68 -53.94 -9.50
C LYS A 482 11.17 -53.93 -9.26
N THR A 483 10.72 -53.33 -8.16
CA THR A 483 9.30 -53.24 -7.80
C THR A 483 8.57 -52.31 -8.76
N MET A 484 9.13 -51.16 -9.11
CA MET A 484 8.57 -50.26 -10.13
C MET A 484 8.52 -50.94 -11.51
N SER A 485 9.50 -51.77 -11.88
CA SER A 485 9.42 -52.58 -13.09
C SER A 485 8.33 -53.66 -13.04
N LYS A 486 8.04 -54.24 -11.86
CA LYS A 486 6.93 -55.19 -11.64
C LYS A 486 5.57 -54.51 -11.66
N LEU A 487 5.45 -53.28 -11.17
CA LEU A 487 4.24 -52.46 -11.17
C LEU A 487 3.89 -51.96 -12.57
N ARG A 488 4.89 -51.62 -13.40
CA ARG A 488 4.73 -51.30 -14.84
C ARG A 488 4.34 -52.49 -15.72
N HIS A 489 4.24 -53.71 -15.18
CA HIS A 489 3.77 -54.85 -15.95
C HIS A 489 2.28 -54.68 -16.30
N PRO A 490 1.83 -54.91 -17.55
CA PRO A 490 0.46 -54.61 -17.97
C PRO A 490 -0.63 -55.16 -17.05
N SER A 491 -0.44 -56.37 -16.53
CA SER A 491 -1.39 -57.02 -15.61
C SER A 491 -1.64 -56.28 -14.28
N ARG A 492 -0.77 -55.34 -13.90
CA ARG A 492 -0.93 -54.48 -12.71
C ARG A 492 -1.24 -53.05 -13.10
N SER A 493 -0.54 -52.51 -14.10
CA SER A 493 -0.70 -51.11 -14.52
C SER A 493 -1.99 -50.82 -15.29
N GLN A 494 -2.67 -51.83 -15.84
CA GLN A 494 -3.89 -51.61 -16.62
C GLN A 494 -5.08 -51.21 -15.73
N VAL A 495 -5.18 -51.77 -14.52
CA VAL A 495 -6.29 -51.48 -13.58
C VAL A 495 -6.19 -50.05 -13.04
N LEU A 496 -4.96 -49.60 -12.73
CA LEU A 496 -4.68 -48.24 -12.25
C LEU A 496 -4.64 -47.19 -13.36
N ARG A 497 -4.88 -47.56 -14.64
CA ARG A 497 -4.77 -46.64 -15.78
C ARG A 497 -5.98 -45.72 -15.92
N ASP A 498 -7.12 -46.17 -15.42
CA ASP A 498 -8.39 -45.43 -15.51
C ASP A 498 -8.49 -44.29 -14.47
N TYR A 499 -7.44 -44.10 -13.65
CA TYR A 499 -7.29 -43.07 -12.62
C TYR A 499 -6.16 -42.07 -12.95
N LEU A 500 -5.87 -41.86 -14.24
CA LEU A 500 -4.74 -41.03 -14.69
C LEU A 500 -5.10 -39.56 -14.94
N ASP A 501 -6.40 -39.25 -14.99
CA ASP A 501 -6.96 -37.90 -15.10
C ASP A 501 -7.52 -37.44 -13.74
#